data_AF-A0A3R9V8C0-F1
#
_entry.id   AF-A0A3R9V8C0-F1
#
_cell.length_a   1.000
_cell.length_b   1.000
_cell.length_c   1.000
_cell.angle_alpha   90.00
_cell.angle_beta   90.00
_cell.angle_gamma   90.00
#
_symmetry.space_group_name_H-M   'P 1'
#
loop_
_entity.id
_entity.type
_entity.pdbx_description
1 polymer ?
#
loop_
_entity_poly.entity_id
_entity_poly.type
_entity_poly.pdbx_seq_one_letter_code
_entity_poly.pdbx_strand_id
1 'polypeptide(L)'
;MITPDAPGAPDVPTCSAKGCRASAVWVLAWNNPKLHTPERRKTWLACEEHREHLSQFLGVRGFLKDVVALGEWVQPEGSERR
;
A
#
# COMPACT_ATOMS: atom_id res chain seq x y z
N MET A 1 -33.11 10.95 22.26
CA MET A 1 -32.35 9.70 22.05
C MET A 1 -31.24 10.00 21.05
N ILE A 2 -30.07 10.43 21.51
CA ILE A 2 -28.92 10.73 20.66
C ILE A 2 -27.83 9.78 21.15
N THR A 3 -27.59 8.70 20.42
CA THR A 3 -26.45 7.81 20.68
C THR A 3 -25.19 8.55 20.21
N PRO A 4 -24.16 8.73 21.05
CA PRO A 4 -22.91 9.34 20.59
C PRO A 4 -22.25 8.40 19.56
N ASP A 5 -21.89 9.00 18.43
CA ASP A 5 -20.99 8.47 17.41
C ASP A 5 -19.75 7.87 18.11
N ALA A 6 -19.59 6.55 18.00
CA ALA A 6 -18.42 5.86 18.52
C ALA A 6 -17.20 6.33 17.70
N PRO A 7 -16.06 6.66 18.34
CA PRO A 7 -14.86 7.06 17.60
C PRO A 7 -14.49 5.93 16.64
N GLY A 8 -14.50 6.26 15.35
CA GLY A 8 -14.31 5.33 14.24
C GLY A 8 -13.12 4.41 14.50
N ALA A 9 -13.34 3.10 14.35
CA ALA A 9 -12.27 2.13 14.33
C ALA A 9 -11.15 2.63 13.38
N PRO A 10 -9.86 2.42 13.71
CA PRO A 10 -8.78 2.82 12.83
C PRO A 10 -9.05 2.21 11.45
N ASP A 11 -9.22 3.05 10.44
CA ASP A 11 -9.46 2.61 9.07
C ASP A 11 -8.28 1.75 8.65
N VAL A 12 -8.47 0.43 8.72
CA VAL A 12 -7.40 -0.51 8.39
C VAL A 12 -7.17 -0.37 6.89
N PRO A 13 -5.97 0.04 6.47
CA PRO A 13 -5.75 0.40 5.08
C PRO A 13 -6.02 -0.81 4.19
N THR A 14 -6.74 -0.58 3.10
CA THR A 14 -7.21 -1.66 2.23
C THR A 14 -6.14 -2.08 1.21
N CYS A 15 -6.14 -3.36 0.84
CA CYS A 15 -5.30 -3.86 -0.25
C CYS A 15 -5.54 -3.09 -1.57
N SER A 16 -4.45 -2.71 -2.24
CA SER A 16 -4.45 -2.06 -3.55
C SER A 16 -4.72 -3.00 -4.73
N ALA A 17 -4.79 -4.32 -4.49
CA ALA A 17 -5.15 -5.26 -5.54
C ALA A 17 -6.57 -4.97 -6.04
N LYS A 18 -6.74 -4.99 -7.37
CA LYS A 18 -8.02 -4.63 -8.00
C LYS A 18 -9.14 -5.56 -7.51
N GLY A 19 -10.18 -4.98 -6.91
CA GLY A 19 -11.33 -5.72 -6.40
C GLY A 19 -11.11 -6.37 -5.03
N CYS A 20 -9.92 -6.27 -4.45
CA CYS A 20 -9.66 -6.75 -3.10
C CYS A 20 -10.12 -5.71 -2.07
N ARG A 21 -10.78 -6.17 -1.00
CA ARG A 21 -11.20 -5.36 0.15
C ARG A 21 -10.59 -5.83 1.47
N ALA A 22 -9.64 -6.76 1.41
CA ALA A 22 -8.97 -7.26 2.59
C ALA A 22 -8.07 -6.19 3.21
N SER A 23 -7.90 -6.27 4.53
CA SER A 23 -6.95 -5.47 5.28
C SER A 23 -5.52 -5.70 4.77
N ALA A 24 -4.82 -4.61 4.46
CA ALA A 24 -3.42 -4.68 4.10
C ALA A 24 -2.57 -4.90 5.34
N VAL A 25 -1.52 -5.71 5.19
CA VAL A 25 -0.49 -5.97 6.20
C VAL A 25 0.92 -5.83 5.62
N TRP A 26 1.02 -5.56 4.32
CA TRP A 26 2.28 -5.35 3.59
C TRP A 26 2.25 -4.04 2.82
N VAL A 27 3.44 -3.45 2.67
CA VAL A 27 3.68 -2.27 1.84
C VAL A 27 4.74 -2.61 0.81
N LEU A 28 4.42 -2.41 -0.45
CA LEU A 28 5.32 -2.58 -1.57
C LEU A 28 5.76 -1.20 -2.04
N ALA A 29 7.02 -0.86 -1.78
CA ALA A 29 7.63 0.35 -2.32
C ALA A 29 8.09 0.08 -3.75
N TRP A 30 7.72 0.97 -4.67
CA TRP A 30 8.04 0.81 -6.08
C TRP A 30 8.34 2.15 -6.77
N ASN A 31 9.11 2.08 -7.84
CA ASN A 31 9.47 3.22 -8.67
C ASN A 31 9.46 2.79 -10.15
N ASN A 32 8.71 3.52 -10.98
CA ASN A 32 8.75 3.36 -12.42
C ASN A 32 9.69 4.43 -13.00
N PRO A 33 10.93 4.09 -13.39
CA PRO A 33 11.93 5.08 -13.83
C PRO A 33 11.54 5.78 -15.13
N LYS A 34 10.57 5.24 -15.89
CA LYS A 34 10.05 5.90 -17.09
C LYS A 34 9.13 7.09 -16.78
N LEU A 35 8.56 7.15 -15.58
CA LEU A 35 7.57 8.15 -15.18
C LEU A 35 7.97 8.97 -13.95
N HIS A 36 8.90 8.45 -13.15
CA HIS A 36 9.25 9.01 -11.84
C HIS A 36 10.76 9.15 -11.74
N THR A 37 11.20 10.24 -11.11
CA THR A 37 12.60 10.40 -10.70
C THR A 37 13.01 9.25 -9.77
N PRO A 38 14.30 8.88 -9.71
CA PRO A 38 14.76 7.75 -8.89
C PRO A 38 14.46 7.94 -7.39
N GLU A 39 14.34 9.18 -6.94
CA GLU A 39 14.00 9.55 -5.57
C GLU A 39 12.51 9.36 -5.26
N ARG A 40 11.62 9.41 -6.26
CA ARG A 40 10.18 9.32 -6.07
C ARG A 40 9.72 7.87 -6.01
N ARG A 41 9.48 7.37 -4.80
CA ARG A 41 8.91 6.03 -4.55
C ARG A 41 7.43 6.13 -4.25
N LYS A 42 6.62 5.34 -4.95
CA LYS A 42 5.21 5.13 -4.61
C LYS A 42 5.09 3.89 -3.74
N THR A 43 4.01 3.79 -3.00
CA THR A 43 3.69 2.60 -2.20
C THR A 43 2.36 2.00 -2.61
N TRP A 44 2.31 0.68 -2.64
CA TRP A 44 1.08 -0.10 -2.76
C TRP A 44 0.89 -0.94 -1.52
N LEU A 45 -0.37 -1.08 -1.11
CA LEU A 45 -0.75 -1.84 0.07
C LEU A 45 -1.21 -3.24 -0.34
N ALA A 46 -0.81 -4.27 0.40
CA ALA A 46 -1.20 -5.65 0.10
C ALA A 46 -1.63 -6.40 1.35
N CYS A 47 -2.68 -7.22 1.22
CA CYS A 47 -2.95 -8.29 2.17
C CYS A 47 -1.96 -9.45 1.95
N GLU A 48 -1.97 -10.44 2.84
CA GLU A 48 -1.09 -11.62 2.73
C GLU A 48 -1.26 -12.34 1.39
N GLU A 49 -2.50 -12.52 0.95
CA GLU A 49 -2.84 -13.24 -0.29
C GLU A 49 -2.32 -12.54 -1.55
N HIS A 50 -2.33 -11.21 -1.59
CA HIS A 50 -1.96 -10.43 -2.78
C HIS A 50 -0.53 -9.90 -2.76
N ARG A 51 0.20 -10.04 -1.65
CA ARG A 51 1.60 -9.60 -1.52
C ARG A 51 2.46 -10.17 -2.65
N GLU A 52 2.42 -11.48 -2.84
CA GLU A 52 3.26 -12.17 -3.81
C GLU A 52 2.90 -11.75 -5.24
N HIS A 53 1.61 -11.72 -5.57
CA HIS A 53 1.14 -11.31 -6.90
C HIS A 53 1.63 -9.89 -7.26
N LEU A 54 1.43 -8.93 -6.37
CA LEU A 54 1.84 -7.53 -6.61
C LEU A 54 3.36 -7.39 -6.68
N SER A 55 4.09 -8.14 -5.83
CA SER A 55 5.56 -8.16 -5.84
C SER A 55 6.09 -8.72 -7.16
N GLN A 56 5.53 -9.81 -7.66
CA GLN A 56 5.91 -10.39 -8.96
C GLN A 56 5.60 -9.41 -10.11
N PHE A 57 4.42 -8.80 -10.12
CA PHE A 57 4.04 -7.82 -11.14
C PHE A 57 5.02 -6.63 -11.21
N LEU A 58 5.47 -6.12 -10.06
CA LEU A 58 6.46 -5.04 -9.99
C LEU A 58 7.88 -5.55 -10.28
N GLY A 59 8.21 -6.76 -9.84
CA GLY A 59 9.53 -7.39 -9.97
C GLY A 59 9.89 -7.69 -11.42
N VAL A 60 8.98 -8.31 -12.19
CA VAL A 60 9.21 -8.60 -13.62
C VAL A 60 9.43 -7.35 -14.47
N ARG A 61 9.00 -6.19 -13.99
CA ARG A 61 9.16 -4.88 -14.65
C ARG A 61 10.35 -4.08 -14.09
N GLY A 62 11.05 -4.60 -13.08
CA GLY A 62 12.15 -3.91 -12.40
C GLY A 62 11.71 -2.68 -11.59
N PHE A 63 10.42 -2.60 -11.22
CA PHE A 63 9.86 -1.46 -10.50
C PHE A 63 9.88 -1.66 -8.99
N LEU A 64 9.90 -2.90 -8.52
CA LEU A 64 9.91 -3.22 -7.10
C LEU A 64 11.19 -2.70 -6.45
N LYS A 65 11.05 -1.99 -5.32
CA LYS A 65 12.18 -1.49 -4.53
C LYS A 65 12.25 -2.16 -3.18
N ASP A 66 11.12 -2.29 -2.49
CA ASP A 66 11.09 -2.88 -1.16
C ASP A 66 9.72 -3.50 -0.87
N VAL A 67 9.68 -4.44 0.08
CA VAL A 67 8.46 -5.06 0.61
C VAL A 67 8.60 -5.13 2.13
N VAL A 68 7.90 -4.25 2.83
CA VAL A 68 7.94 -4.15 4.29
C VAL A 68 6.59 -4.49 4.91
N ALA A 69 6.60 -4.93 6.17
CA ALA A 69 5.38 -5.10 6.94
C ALA A 69 4.74 -3.73 7.21
N LEU A 70 3.42 -3.64 7.10
CA LEU A 70 2.68 -2.39 7.31
C LEU A 70 2.89 -1.83 8.72
N GLY A 71 3.01 -2.70 9.73
CA GLY A 71 3.26 -2.28 11.11
C GLY A 71 4.63 -1.62 11.33
N GLU A 72 5.59 -1.86 10.43
CA GLU A 72 6.93 -1.26 10.48
C GLU A 72 7.08 -0.08 9.52
N TRP A 73 6.07 0.17 8.67
CA TRP A 73 6.12 1.20 7.66
C TRP A 73 5.47 2.50 8.13
N VAL A 74 6.25 3.58 8.13
CA VAL A 74 5.75 4.93 8.37
C VAL A 74 5.30 5.52 7.05
N GLN A 75 4.03 5.95 6.95
CA GLN A 75 3.53 6.61 5.75
C GLN A 75 4.30 7.92 5.52
N PRO A 76 4.96 8.12 4.36
CA PRO A 76 5.49 9.42 4.01
C PRO A 76 4.31 10.37 3.73
N GLU A 77 4.34 11.54 4.33
CA GLU A 77 3.39 12.62 4.09
C GLU A 77 3.31 12.91 2.57
N GLY A 78 2.11 12.82 1.98
CA GLY A 78 1.89 13.05 0.54
C GLY A 78 1.63 11.82 -0.32
N SER A 79 1.48 10.61 0.26
CA SER A 79 0.99 9.41 -0.46
C SER A 79 -0.53 9.45 -0.77
N GLU A 80 -1.15 10.62 -0.72
CA GLU A 80 -2.59 10.80 -0.87
C GLU A 80 -3.11 10.27 -2.22
N ARG A 81 -4.14 9.45 -2.09
CA ARG A 81 -4.90 8.79 -3.15
C ARG A 81 -5.59 9.87 -4.00
N ARG A 82 -5.06 10.15 -5.19
CA ARG A 82 -5.78 10.89 -6.24
C ARG A 82 -6.41 9.91 -7.23
#